data_AF-A0A2V7FHL2-F1
#
_entry.id   AF-A0A2V7FHL2-F1
#
_cell.length_a   1.000
_cell.length_b   1.000
_cell.length_c   1.000
_cell.angle_alpha   90.00
_cell.angle_beta   90.00
_cell.angle_gamma   90.00
#
_symmetry.space_group_name_H-M   'P 1'
#
loop_
_entity.id
_entity.type
_entity.pdbx_description
1 polymer ?
#
loop_
_entity_poly.entity_id
_entity_poly.type
_entity_poly.pdbx_seq_one_letter_code
_entity_poly.pdbx_strand_id
1 'polypeptide(L)' 'MKHGATLAVVAVLLLACVALAGDHPLLVTPAWLAERLGRADVRIVDLSDAEDYAKGHIPGGRAPGTRDTSASYGCRETL' A
#
# COMPACT_ATOMS: atom_id res chain seq x y z
N MET A 1 40.94 -18.07 1.91
CA MET A 1 40.68 -17.43 0.59
C MET A 1 39.27 -17.69 0.07
N LYS A 2 38.78 -18.94 0.04
CA LYS A 2 37.47 -19.33 -0.51
C LYS A 2 36.23 -18.78 0.23
N HIS A 3 36.26 -18.69 1.56
CA HIS A 3 35.12 -18.18 2.35
C HIS A 3 34.85 -16.68 2.23
N GLY A 4 35.88 -15.87 1.96
CA GLY A 4 35.72 -14.42 1.77
C GLY A 4 34.97 -14.09 0.48
N ALA A 5 35.23 -14.83 -0.60
CA ALA A 5 34.51 -14.70 -1.86
C ALA A 5 33.05 -15.17 -1.73
N THR A 6 32.79 -16.26 -1.00
CA THR A 6 31.43 -16.74 -0.75
C THR A 6 30.60 -15.73 0.05
N LEU A 7 31.17 -15.16 1.11
CA LEU A 7 30.49 -14.13 1.92
C LEU A 7 30.19 -12.87 1.10
N ALA A 8 31.13 -12.42 0.27
CA ALA A 8 30.94 -11.26 -0.58
C ALA A 8 29.81 -11.48 -1.62
N VAL A 9 29.78 -12.66 -2.26
CA VAL A 9 28.73 -13.00 -3.23
C VAL A 9 27.36 -13.09 -2.57
N VAL A 10 27.27 -13.70 -1.38
CA VAL A 10 26.01 -13.78 -0.62
C VAL A 10 25.55 -12.39 -0.18
N ALA A 11 26.45 -11.53 0.29
CA ALA A 11 26.11 -10.16 0.66
C ALA A 11 25.59 -9.33 -0.53
N VAL A 12 26.23 -9.47 -1.69
CA VAL A 12 25.79 -8.80 -2.94
C VAL A 12 24.44 -9.34 -3.41
N LEU A 13 24.21 -10.65 -3.35
CA LEU A 13 22.92 -11.26 -3.68
C LEU A 13 21.80 -10.79 -2.75
N LEU A 14 22.06 -10.70 -1.44
CA LEU A 14 21.08 -10.20 -0.47
C LEU A 14 20.74 -8.72 -0.70
N LEU A 15 21.73 -7.87 -0.98
CA LEU A 15 21.50 -6.47 -1.31
C LEU A 15 20.67 -6.31 -2.61
N ALA A 16 20.99 -7.09 -3.64
CA ALA A 16 20.28 -7.05 -4.91
C ALA A 16 18.82 -7.52 -4.80
N CYS A 17 18.55 -8.57 -4.01
CA CYS A 17 17.19 -9.04 -3.76
C CYS A 17 16.31 -7.98 -3.07
N VAL A 18 16.86 -7.22 -2.10
CA VAL A 18 16.14 -6.10 -1.47
C VAL A 18 15.84 -4.99 -2.50
N ALA A 19 16.80 -4.69 -3.38
CA ALA A 19 16.63 -3.64 -4.40
C ALA A 19 15.61 -4.02 -5.49
N LEU A 20 15.46 -5.30 -5.83
CA LEU A 20 14.48 -5.77 -6.82
C LEU A 20 13.06 -5.94 -6.26
N ALA A 21 12.87 -5.82 -4.94
CA ALA A 21 11.67 -6.27 -4.26
C ALA A 21 10.42 -5.36 -4.39
N GLY A 22 10.47 -4.17 -4.99
CA GLY A 22 9.18 -3.50 -5.22
C GLY A 22 9.18 -2.02 -5.53
N ASP A 23 9.09 -1.72 -6.82
CA ASP A 23 8.43 -0.51 -7.31
C ASP A 23 7.32 -0.94 -8.27
N HIS A 24 6.23 -1.49 -7.72
CA HIS A 24 5.02 -1.68 -8.50
C HIS A 24 4.25 -0.36 -8.54
N PRO A 25 3.91 0.20 -9.72
CA PRO A 25 3.35 1.55 -9.84
C PRO A 25 2.01 1.75 -9.13
N LEU A 26 1.33 0.66 -8.76
CA LEU A 26 0.05 0.66 -8.05
C LEU A 26 0.15 0.32 -6.55
N LEU A 27 1.35 0.07 -6.04
CA LEU A 27 1.57 -0.21 -4.62
C LEU A 27 2.36 0.93 -4.01
N VAL A 28 2.06 1.23 -2.74
CA VAL A 28 2.77 2.25 -1.97
C VAL A 28 3.19 1.65 -0.63
N THR A 29 4.24 2.21 -0.04
CA THR A 29 4.71 1.78 1.28
C THR A 29 3.91 2.46 2.40
N PRO A 30 3.88 1.89 3.61
CA PRO A 30 3.27 2.54 4.76
C PRO A 30 3.90 3.91 5.09
N ALA A 31 5.21 4.06 4.92
CA ALA A 31 5.91 5.33 5.13
C ALA A 31 5.46 6.40 4.13
N TRP A 32 5.33 6.04 2.86
CA TRP A 32 4.83 6.94 1.82
C TRP A 32 3.42 7.46 2.15
N LEU A 33 2.55 6.58 2.67
CA LEU A 33 1.19 6.94 3.05
C LEU A 33 1.18 7.85 4.29
N ALA A 34 2.00 7.54 5.30
CA ALA A 34 2.09 8.33 6.53
C ALA A 34 2.42 9.81 6.27
N GLU A 35 3.35 10.08 5.35
CA GLU A 35 3.71 11.45 4.92
C GLU A 35 2.59 12.21 4.22
N ARG A 36 1.55 11.50 3.75
CA ARG A 36 0.49 12.04 2.89
C ARG A 36 -0.89 11.97 3.51
N LEU A 37 -0.99 11.53 4.77
CA LEU A 37 -2.24 11.51 5.51
C LEU A 37 -2.88 12.91 5.54
N GLY A 38 -4.16 12.97 5.21
CA GLY A 38 -4.95 14.20 5.23
C GLY A 38 -4.76 15.14 4.03
N ARG A 39 -3.87 14.81 3.07
CA ARG A 39 -3.77 15.63 1.86
C ARG A 39 -5.01 15.47 0.98
N ALA A 40 -5.48 16.57 0.41
CA ALA A 40 -6.71 16.60 -0.39
C ALA A 40 -6.65 15.76 -1.67
N ASP A 41 -5.43 15.48 -2.17
CA ASP A 41 -5.15 14.66 -3.36
C ASP A 41 -5.07 13.15 -3.06
N VAL A 42 -5.18 12.74 -1.80
CA VAL A 42 -5.13 11.33 -1.38
C VAL A 42 -6.41 10.93 -0.67
N ARG A 43 -7.06 9.86 -1.13
CA ARG A 43 -8.23 9.26 -0.46
C ARG A 43 -7.91 7.81 -0.12
N ILE A 44 -8.29 7.42 1.09
CA ILE A 44 -8.11 6.07 1.63
C ILE A 44 -9.49 5.43 1.71
N VAL A 45 -9.66 4.29 1.05
CA VAL A 45 -10.87 3.48 1.14
C VAL A 45 -10.50 2.17 1.80
N ASP A 46 -11.15 1.87 2.91
CA ASP A 46 -11.07 0.58 3.56
C ASP A 46 -12.19 -0.31 3.00
N LEU A 47 -11.84 -1.50 2.54
CA LEU A 47 -12.79 -2.46 1.94
C LEU A 47 -13.18 -3.56 2.92
N SER A 48 -12.74 -3.47 4.18
CA SER A 48 -13.16 -4.36 5.26
C SER A 48 -14.65 -4.17 5.55
N ASP A 49 -15.27 -5.16 6.20
CA ASP A 49 -16.62 -4.99 6.70
C ASP A 49 -16.67 -3.95 7.85
N ALA A 50 -17.89 -3.55 8.20
CA ALA A 50 -18.11 -2.48 9.16
C ALA A 50 -17.60 -2.81 10.57
N GLU A 51 -17.60 -4.09 10.97
CA GLU A 51 -17.14 -4.50 12.30
C GLU A 51 -15.63 -4.32 12.42
N ASP A 52 -14.88 -4.78 11.41
CA ASP A 52 -13.42 -4.66 11.39
C ASP A 52 -12.96 -3.22 11.23
N TYR A 53 -13.64 -2.43 10.39
CA TYR A 53 -13.38 -0.98 10.29
C TYR A 53 -13.56 -0.25 11.63
N ALA A 54 -14.56 -0.65 12.42
CA ALA A 54 -14.87 -0.04 13.71
C ALA A 54 -13.84 -0.40 14.80
N LYS A 55 -13.21 -1.58 14.70
CA LYS A 55 -12.12 -2.00 15.62
C LYS A 55 -10.88 -1.13 15.45
N GLY A 56 -10.63 -0.62 14.25
CA GLY A 56 -9.57 0.33 13.96
C GLY A 56 -9.34 0.49 12.46
N HIS A 57 -9.10 1.72 12.03
CA HIS A 57 -8.84 2.06 10.63
C HIS A 57 -7.82 3.19 10.53
N ILE A 58 -7.30 3.40 9.32
CA ILE A 58 -6.34 4.47 9.04
C ILE A 58 -7.05 5.84 9.13
N PRO A 59 -6.49 6.85 9.82
CA PRO A 59 -7.09 8.18 9.92
C PRO A 59 -7.44 8.81 8.56
N GLY A 60 -8.65 9.33 8.42
CA GLY A 60 -9.16 9.87 7.17
C GLY A 60 -9.63 8.81 6.15
N GLY A 61 -9.46 7.53 6.48
CA GLY A 61 -10.07 6.40 5.78
C GLY A 61 -11.59 6.45 5.82
N ARG A 62 -12.22 5.79 4.86
CA ARG A 62 -13.67 5.68 4.75
C ARG A 62 -14.05 4.26 4.41
N ALA A 63 -15.10 3.78 5.06
CA ALA A 63 -15.77 2.52 4.73
C ALA A 63 -16.37 2.56 3.30
N PRO A 64 -16.66 1.40 2.68
CA PRO A 64 -17.28 1.36 1.37
C PRO A 64 -18.74 1.88 1.46
N GLY A 65 -19.24 2.47 0.37
CA GLY A 65 -20.63 2.93 0.29
C GLY A 65 -20.95 4.28 0.95
N THR A 66 -19.98 4.98 1.54
CA THR A 66 -20.19 6.38 1.97
C THR A 66 -20.42 7.28 0.74
N ARG A 67 -21.10 8.43 0.92
CA ARG A 67 -21.38 9.38 -0.19
C ARG A 67 -20.12 9.82 -0.94
N ASP A 68 -18.99 9.83 -0.25
CA ASP A 68 -17.69 10.24 -0.77
C ASP A 68 -16.90 9.08 -1.44
N THR A 69 -17.24 7.81 -1.14
CA THR A 69 -16.63 6.63 -1.76
C THR A 69 -17.49 6.05 -2.89
N SER A 70 -18.82 6.18 -2.81
CA SER A 70 -19.77 5.73 -3.85
C SER A 70 -19.65 6.47 -5.19
N ALA A 71 -19.10 7.69 -5.22
CA ALA A 71 -18.81 8.41 -6.45
C ALA A 71 -17.70 7.74 -7.31
N SER A 72 -16.83 6.94 -6.68
CA SER A 72 -15.73 6.25 -7.37
C SER A 72 -16.03 4.78 -7.69
N TYR A 73 -16.95 4.13 -6.98
CA TYR A 73 -17.41 2.75 -7.24
C TYR A 73 -18.73 2.69 -8.02
N GLY A 74 -19.13 3.79 -8.65
CA GLY A 74 -20.21 3.77 -9.63
C GLY A 74 -19.79 2.89 -10.80
N CYS A 75 -20.12 1.61 -10.74
CA CYS A 75 -20.33 0.81 -11.93
C CYS A 75 -21.33 1.61 -12.77
N ARG A 76 -20.82 2.29 -13.79
CA ARG A 76 -21.63 2.88 -14.84
C ARG A 76 -22.19 1.70 -15.60
N GLU A 77 -23.30 1.16 -15.10
CA GLU A 77 -24.17 0.21 -15.79
C GLU A 77 -24.39 0.79 -17.19
N THR A 78 -23.66 0.26 -18.16
CA THR A 78 -23.89 0.54 -19.57
C THR A 78 -24.92 -0.49 -19.99
N LEU A 79 -26.19 -0.14 -19.85
CA LEU A 79 -27.32 -0.77 -20.52
C LEU A 79 -28.14 0.32 -21.21
#